data_AF-A0A0R3RLI2-F1
#
_entry.id   AF-A0A0R3RLI2-F1
#
_cell.length_a   1.000
_cell.length_b   1.000
_cell.length_c   1.000
_cell.angle_alpha   90.00
_cell.angle_beta   90.00
_cell.angle_gamma   90.00
#
_symmetry.space_group_name_H-M   'P 1'
#
loop_
_entity.id
_entity.type
_entity.pdbx_description
1 polymer ?
#
loop_
_entity_poly.entity_id
_entity_poly.type
_entity_poly.pdbx_seq_one_letter_code
_entity_poly.pdbx_strand_id
1 'polypeptide(L)'
;KYTATEDVNYAAHTSRSSYRSESITSRSSDRGRSSSSEIIAVSETRSFPVYIATQDYVPEPGDTESISLEQGQIVEVLDKKNAASWLIRTKARPPKSGWVPGSYFESPTEYYKQRKSTRELVNRDLNLTDEQEAIMKRDQVYHDMLRSEEEFVNELRTVVDTYVKALDDPNIPDEIKTQKDKLIMNLKKLHNFHANIMLKGLQYYSDDPNKVGQTFTRLSRDFDLHVQFHHNLPHVLELLKEKTIADFLQVC
;
A
#
# COMPACT_ATOMS: atom_id res chain seq x y z
N LYS A 1 37.37 -8.87 -19.58
CA LYS A 1 37.73 -10.14 -18.91
C LYS A 1 38.16 -9.81 -17.49
N TYR A 2 37.25 -9.95 -16.53
CA TYR A 2 37.56 -9.79 -15.10
C TYR A 2 36.89 -10.97 -14.38
N THR A 3 37.71 -11.94 -14.01
CA THR A 3 37.54 -12.91 -12.91
C THR A 3 38.12 -12.22 -11.65
N ALA A 4 37.76 -12.46 -10.39
CA ALA A 4 37.23 -13.62 -9.69
C ALA A 4 36.65 -13.12 -8.34
N THR A 5 35.50 -13.62 -7.90
CA THR A 5 35.29 -14.40 -6.66
C THR A 5 35.94 -13.88 -5.37
N GLU A 6 35.11 -13.41 -4.44
CA GLU A 6 35.42 -13.51 -2.99
C GLU A 6 34.22 -14.16 -2.29
N ASP A 7 34.48 -15.35 -1.75
CA ASP A 7 33.59 -16.12 -0.88
C ASP A 7 33.49 -15.42 0.48
N VAL A 8 32.28 -14.97 0.86
CA VAL A 8 32.05 -14.38 2.18
C VAL A 8 31.79 -15.49 3.20
N ASN A 9 32.80 -15.74 4.02
CA ASN A 9 32.80 -16.70 5.11
C ASN A 9 31.90 -16.22 6.27
N TYR A 10 30.70 -16.80 6.42
CA TYR A 10 29.82 -16.57 7.55
C TYR A 10 30.17 -17.51 8.72
N ALA A 11 31.07 -17.08 9.59
CA ALA A 11 31.27 -17.73 10.87
C ALA A 11 31.31 -16.70 12.02
N ALA A 12 30.44 -16.97 12.99
CA ALA A 12 30.42 -16.44 14.35
C ALA A 12 29.85 -15.03 14.58
N HIS A 13 28.54 -14.94 14.81
CA HIS A 13 28.00 -14.12 15.89
C HIS A 13 26.82 -14.83 16.58
N THR A 14 27.14 -15.56 17.64
CA THR A 14 26.19 -15.99 18.65
C THR A 14 25.88 -14.80 19.57
N SER A 15 24.63 -14.36 19.60
CA SER A 15 24.06 -13.64 20.74
C SER A 15 22.56 -13.86 20.79
N ARG A 16 22.19 -14.65 21.81
CA ARG A 16 20.85 -15.07 22.22
C ARG A 16 19.86 -13.91 22.32
N SER A 17 18.67 -14.10 21.75
CA SER A 17 17.42 -13.52 22.27
C SER A 17 16.35 -14.61 22.26
N SER A 18 15.89 -14.99 23.45
CA SER A 18 14.90 -16.03 23.67
C SER A 18 13.51 -15.42 23.74
N TYR A 19 12.73 -15.54 22.67
CA TYR A 19 11.27 -15.42 22.74
C TYR A 19 10.65 -16.79 22.43
N ARG A 20 10.14 -17.42 23.49
CA ARG A 20 9.41 -18.69 23.48
C ARG A 20 7.92 -18.37 23.35
N SER A 21 7.30 -18.80 22.26
CA SER A 21 5.84 -18.78 22.10
C SER A 21 5.36 -20.23 22.02
N GLU A 22 4.74 -20.72 23.08
CA GLU A 22 4.12 -22.05 23.13
C GLU A 22 2.75 -22.01 22.45
N SER A 23 2.59 -22.80 21.39
CA SER A 23 1.31 -23.01 20.71
C SER A 23 0.70 -24.33 21.18
N ILE A 24 -0.22 -24.28 22.14
CA ILE A 24 -1.02 -25.45 22.53
C ILE A 24 -2.08 -25.68 21.45
N THR A 25 -1.99 -26.80 20.74
CA THR A 25 -3.06 -27.26 19.84
C THR A 25 -3.86 -28.34 20.55
N SER A 26 -5.12 -28.06 20.88
CA SER A 26 -6.08 -29.08 21.31
C SER A 26 -7.02 -29.38 20.15
N ARG A 27 -6.90 -30.60 19.61
CA ARG A 27 -7.82 -31.21 18.67
C ARG A 27 -9.08 -31.68 19.39
N SER A 28 -10.25 -31.49 18.79
CA SER A 28 -11.42 -32.34 19.03
C SER A 28 -12.26 -32.41 17.76
N SER A 29 -12.42 -33.64 17.29
CA SER A 29 -13.30 -34.09 16.22
C SER A 29 -14.75 -34.20 16.70
N ASP A 30 -15.73 -33.80 15.88
CA ASP A 30 -16.91 -34.66 15.65
C ASP A 30 -17.71 -34.31 14.38
N ARG A 31 -18.41 -35.32 13.87
CA ARG A 31 -19.20 -35.37 12.63
C ARG A 31 -20.67 -34.93 12.87
N GLY A 32 -21.36 -34.39 11.84
CA GLY A 32 -22.83 -34.52 11.75
C GLY A 32 -23.65 -33.39 11.11
N ARG A 33 -24.03 -33.60 9.83
CA ARG A 33 -25.29 -33.29 9.11
C ARG A 33 -26.32 -32.23 9.63
N SER A 34 -26.52 -31.20 8.79
CA SER A 34 -27.75 -30.50 8.30
C SER A 34 -29.07 -30.46 9.12
N SER A 35 -29.62 -29.24 9.30
CA SER A 35 -30.95 -28.79 8.81
C SER A 35 -31.62 -27.76 9.75
N SER A 36 -32.25 -26.75 9.13
CA SER A 36 -32.79 -25.49 9.66
C SER A 36 -33.88 -25.58 10.74
N SER A 37 -33.97 -24.57 11.64
CA SER A 37 -35.19 -23.90 12.14
C SER A 37 -34.84 -22.72 13.07
N GLU A 38 -35.36 -21.53 12.79
CA GLU A 38 -35.24 -20.28 13.59
C GLU A 38 -36.17 -20.28 14.81
N ILE A 39 -35.79 -19.62 15.93
CA ILE A 39 -36.67 -18.71 16.73
C ILE A 39 -35.82 -17.62 17.48
N ILE A 40 -35.95 -16.38 16.98
CA ILE A 40 -36.05 -15.01 17.55
C ILE A 40 -35.49 -14.64 18.96
N ALA A 41 -34.81 -13.47 18.95
CA ALA A 41 -34.56 -12.46 20.00
C ALA A 41 -33.34 -12.58 20.92
N VAL A 42 -32.19 -12.13 20.42
CA VAL A 42 -31.20 -11.34 21.17
C VAL A 42 -30.54 -10.37 20.19
N SER A 43 -30.33 -9.12 20.61
CA SER A 43 -29.58 -8.08 19.91
C SER A 43 -28.11 -8.52 19.72
N GLU A 44 -27.86 -9.42 18.78
CA GLU A 44 -26.51 -9.80 18.39
C GLU A 44 -25.91 -8.64 17.60
N THR A 45 -24.87 -8.00 18.15
CA THR A 45 -23.88 -7.30 17.34
C THR A 45 -23.19 -8.37 16.50
N ARG A 46 -23.83 -8.82 15.41
CA ARG A 46 -23.25 -9.77 14.48
C ARG A 46 -22.02 -9.12 13.87
N SER A 47 -20.85 -9.59 14.27
CA SER A 47 -19.61 -9.31 13.57
C SER A 47 -19.75 -9.94 12.19
N PHE A 48 -20.02 -9.13 11.18
CA PHE A 48 -20.07 -9.61 9.80
C PHE A 48 -18.67 -10.05 9.36
N PRO A 49 -18.55 -11.12 8.57
CA PRO A 49 -17.26 -11.57 8.07
C PRO A 49 -16.64 -10.48 7.18
N VAL A 50 -15.33 -10.29 7.32
CA VAL A 50 -14.59 -9.29 6.54
C VAL A 50 -13.89 -9.92 5.35
N TYR A 51 -13.89 -9.18 4.25
CA TYR A 51 -13.25 -9.54 2.99
C TYR A 51 -12.46 -8.35 2.45
N ILE A 52 -11.51 -8.64 1.55
CA ILE A 52 -10.64 -7.65 0.92
C ILE A 52 -10.98 -7.60 -0.56
N ALA A 53 -11.17 -6.39 -1.08
CA ALA A 53 -11.32 -6.17 -2.52
C ALA A 53 -10.02 -6.53 -3.25
N THR A 54 -10.09 -7.39 -4.27
CA THR A 54 -8.92 -7.84 -5.03
C THR A 54 -8.53 -6.88 -6.15
N GLN A 55 -9.45 -6.01 -6.58
CA GLN A 55 -9.28 -5.03 -7.65
C GLN A 55 -10.23 -3.85 -7.43
N ASP A 56 -9.99 -2.75 -8.14
CA ASP A 56 -10.90 -1.60 -8.15
C ASP A 56 -12.24 -1.98 -8.80
N TYR A 57 -13.33 -1.43 -8.29
CA TYR A 57 -14.66 -1.59 -8.85
C TYR A 57 -15.34 -0.23 -8.99
N VAL A 58 -15.74 0.08 -10.22
CA VAL A 58 -16.52 1.29 -10.56
C VAL A 58 -17.87 0.82 -11.11
N PRO A 59 -18.99 1.10 -10.42
CA PRO A 59 -20.32 0.78 -10.91
C PRO A 59 -20.63 1.44 -12.26
N GLU A 60 -21.50 0.80 -13.04
CA GLU A 60 -21.97 1.36 -14.30
C GLU A 60 -22.76 2.67 -14.08
N PRO A 61 -22.70 3.64 -15.01
CA PRO A 61 -23.45 4.89 -14.89
C PRO A 61 -24.97 4.62 -14.79
N GLY A 62 -25.56 4.95 -13.64
CA GLY A 62 -26.98 4.75 -13.35
C GLY A 62 -27.30 3.59 -12.41
N ASP A 63 -26.30 2.78 -12.03
CA ASP A 63 -26.44 1.81 -10.95
C ASP A 63 -26.38 2.51 -9.59
N THR A 64 -27.53 2.56 -8.91
CA THR A 64 -27.69 3.21 -7.60
C THR A 64 -27.60 2.23 -6.44
N GLU A 65 -27.59 0.93 -6.73
CA GLU A 65 -27.58 -0.15 -5.75
C GLU A 65 -26.16 -0.63 -5.47
N SER A 66 -25.23 -0.38 -6.38
CA SER A 66 -23.81 -0.73 -6.26
C SER A 66 -22.96 0.37 -5.63
N ILE A 67 -21.78 -0.01 -5.14
CA ILE A 67 -20.83 0.91 -4.50
C ILE A 67 -19.43 0.71 -5.08
N SER A 68 -18.71 1.81 -5.31
CA SER A 68 -17.32 1.77 -5.76
C SER A 68 -16.38 1.25 -4.66
N LEU A 69 -15.38 0.47 -5.06
CA LEU A 69 -14.34 -0.04 -4.18
C LEU A 69 -12.95 0.19 -4.75
N GLU A 70 -11.97 0.29 -3.85
CA GLU A 70 -10.55 0.35 -4.18
C GLU A 70 -9.88 -1.00 -3.86
N GLN A 71 -8.91 -1.40 -4.67
CA GLN A 71 -8.11 -2.60 -4.45
C GLN A 71 -7.48 -2.57 -3.05
N GLY A 72 -7.65 -3.66 -2.29
CA GLY A 72 -7.15 -3.79 -0.93
C GLY A 72 -8.08 -3.22 0.14
N GLN A 73 -9.21 -2.61 -0.24
CA GLN A 73 -10.20 -2.11 0.72
C GLN A 73 -10.86 -3.26 1.50
N ILE A 74 -10.93 -3.09 2.82
CA ILE A 74 -11.56 -4.05 3.73
C ILE A 74 -13.03 -3.70 3.91
N VAL A 75 -13.91 -4.67 3.66
CA VAL A 75 -15.37 -4.53 3.77
C VAL A 75 -15.98 -5.62 4.65
N GLU A 76 -17.14 -5.34 5.21
CA GLU A 76 -18.01 -6.34 5.83
C GLU A 76 -18.99 -6.89 4.80
N VAL A 77 -19.14 -8.21 4.74
CA VAL A 77 -20.12 -8.84 3.84
C VAL A 77 -21.40 -9.13 4.63
N LEU A 78 -22.48 -8.43 4.25
CA LEU A 78 -23.80 -8.53 4.85
C LEU A 78 -24.62 -9.68 4.26
N ASP A 79 -24.53 -9.88 2.94
CA ASP A 79 -25.16 -10.99 2.23
C ASP A 79 -24.23 -11.52 1.12
N LYS A 80 -24.08 -12.84 1.03
CA LYS A 80 -23.30 -13.55 0.00
C LYS A 80 -24.04 -14.75 -0.59
N LYS A 81 -25.36 -14.83 -0.40
CA LYS A 81 -26.18 -15.95 -0.91
C LYS A 81 -26.15 -16.04 -2.43
N ASN A 82 -26.09 -14.89 -3.10
CA ASN A 82 -25.91 -14.82 -4.55
C ASN A 82 -24.43 -14.63 -4.87
N ALA A 83 -23.78 -15.63 -5.46
CA ALA A 83 -22.35 -15.53 -5.80
C ALA A 83 -22.04 -14.40 -6.80
N ALA A 84 -23.01 -14.01 -7.63
CA ALA A 84 -22.85 -12.93 -8.61
C ALA A 84 -23.00 -11.53 -8.03
N SER A 85 -23.54 -11.39 -6.81
CA SER A 85 -23.76 -10.08 -6.19
C SER A 85 -23.81 -10.19 -4.67
N TRP A 86 -22.81 -9.62 -4.00
CA TRP A 86 -22.67 -9.60 -2.55
C TRP A 86 -23.04 -8.22 -2.03
N LEU A 87 -23.84 -8.17 -0.97
CA LEU A 87 -24.14 -6.93 -0.27
C LEU A 87 -23.02 -6.67 0.73
N ILE A 88 -22.31 -5.57 0.56
CA ILE A 88 -21.19 -5.20 1.43
C ILE A 88 -21.46 -3.91 2.18
N ARG A 89 -20.69 -3.69 3.25
CA ARG A 89 -20.64 -2.44 4.00
C ARG A 89 -19.19 -2.02 4.19
N THR A 90 -18.89 -0.81 3.78
CA THR A 90 -17.56 -0.20 3.95
C THR A 90 -17.34 0.20 5.41
N LYS A 91 -16.08 0.19 5.83
CA LYS A 91 -15.65 0.65 7.17
C LYS A 91 -15.48 2.19 7.27
N ALA A 92 -15.86 2.93 6.22
CA ALA A 92 -15.79 4.38 6.17
C ALA A 92 -16.75 5.03 7.19
N ARG A 93 -16.58 6.34 7.43
CA ARG A 93 -17.50 7.15 8.24
C ARG A 93 -17.98 8.35 7.40
N PRO A 94 -19.27 8.40 6.99
CA PRO A 94 -20.33 7.42 7.27
C PRO A 94 -20.13 6.09 6.53
N PRO A 95 -20.58 4.96 7.09
CA PRO A 95 -20.52 3.68 6.41
C PRO A 95 -21.48 3.69 5.22
N LYS A 96 -21.00 3.21 4.08
CA LYS A 96 -21.80 3.04 2.87
C LYS A 96 -21.97 1.56 2.59
N SER A 97 -23.16 1.17 2.14
CA SER A 97 -23.48 -0.20 1.74
C SER A 97 -23.93 -0.22 0.29
N GLY A 98 -23.67 -1.33 -0.40
CA GLY A 98 -24.06 -1.51 -1.79
C GLY A 98 -23.66 -2.90 -2.28
N TRP A 99 -24.13 -3.25 -3.47
CA TRP A 99 -23.87 -4.52 -4.12
C TRP A 99 -22.59 -4.48 -4.93
N VAL A 100 -21.83 -5.58 -4.90
CA VAL A 100 -20.62 -5.76 -5.70
C VAL A 100 -20.49 -7.25 -6.07
N PRO A 101 -20.03 -7.61 -7.28
CA PRO A 101 -19.85 -9.01 -7.64
C PRO A 101 -18.91 -9.76 -6.70
N GLY A 102 -19.29 -10.97 -6.29
CA GLY A 102 -18.53 -11.77 -5.33
C GLY A 102 -17.10 -12.11 -5.78
N SER A 103 -16.83 -12.10 -7.09
CA SER A 103 -15.51 -12.34 -7.67
C SER A 103 -14.46 -11.28 -7.32
N TYR A 104 -14.89 -10.11 -6.82
CA TYR A 104 -14.01 -9.02 -6.43
C TYR A 104 -13.49 -9.18 -5.00
N PHE A 105 -13.87 -10.24 -4.29
CA PHE A 105 -13.55 -10.41 -2.88
C PHE A 105 -12.78 -11.68 -2.60
N GLU A 106 -11.75 -11.53 -1.80
CA GLU A 106 -11.06 -12.66 -1.17
C GLU A 106 -11.09 -12.52 0.35
N SER A 107 -11.05 -13.67 1.02
CA SER A 107 -10.84 -13.66 2.47
C SER A 107 -9.43 -13.11 2.77
N PRO A 108 -9.21 -12.43 3.91
CA PRO A 108 -7.88 -11.96 4.28
C PRO A 108 -6.81 -13.06 4.21
N THR A 109 -7.16 -14.28 4.62
CA THR A 109 -6.26 -15.44 4.57
C THR A 109 -5.77 -15.75 3.16
N GLU A 110 -6.66 -15.79 2.17
CA GLU A 110 -6.29 -16.11 0.78
C GLU A 110 -5.58 -14.94 0.11
N TYR A 111 -6.05 -13.72 0.36
CA TYR A 111 -5.44 -12.50 -0.16
C TYR A 111 -3.97 -12.36 0.26
N TYR A 112 -3.66 -12.61 1.53
CA TYR A 112 -2.28 -12.58 2.01
C TYR A 112 -1.46 -13.83 1.63
N LYS A 113 -2.09 -15.00 1.41
CA LYS A 113 -1.38 -16.20 0.91
C LYS A 113 -0.86 -16.00 -0.50
N GLN A 114 -1.66 -15.48 -1.42
CA GLN A 114 -1.21 -15.19 -2.79
C GLN A 114 -0.04 -14.18 -2.77
N ARG A 115 -0.14 -13.14 -1.94
CA ARG A 115 0.95 -12.16 -1.76
C ARG A 115 2.15 -12.68 -0.98
N LYS A 116 2.01 -13.76 -0.23
CA LYS A 116 3.15 -14.48 0.36
C LYS A 116 3.88 -15.28 -0.73
N SER A 117 3.16 -15.83 -1.71
CA SER A 117 3.74 -16.55 -2.85
C SER A 117 4.58 -15.63 -3.75
N THR A 118 4.17 -14.38 -3.96
CA THR A 118 4.99 -13.41 -4.71
C THR A 118 6.26 -12.97 -3.99
N ARG A 119 6.40 -13.30 -2.70
CA ARG A 119 7.62 -13.08 -1.89
C ARG A 119 8.50 -14.33 -1.78
N GLU A 120 8.15 -15.40 -2.50
CA GLU A 120 9.00 -16.59 -2.55
C GLU A 120 10.24 -16.33 -3.43
N LEU A 121 11.38 -16.85 -3.01
CA LEU A 121 12.63 -16.71 -3.76
C LEU A 121 12.46 -17.42 -5.11
N VAL A 122 12.81 -16.74 -6.20
CA VAL A 122 12.69 -17.26 -7.58
C VAL A 122 13.55 -18.52 -7.79
N ASN A 123 14.57 -18.73 -6.95
CA ASN A 123 15.41 -19.93 -6.93
C ASN A 123 15.23 -20.73 -5.63
N ARG A 124 14.30 -21.70 -5.63
CA ARG A 124 14.14 -22.67 -4.52
C ARG A 124 15.16 -23.81 -4.52
N ASP A 125 16.03 -23.89 -5.54
CA ASP A 125 16.98 -25.01 -5.72
C ASP A 125 18.21 -24.95 -4.80
N LEU A 126 18.30 -23.94 -3.94
CA LEU A 126 19.32 -23.86 -2.92
C LEU A 126 18.85 -24.68 -1.71
N ASN A 127 19.65 -25.66 -1.26
CA ASN A 127 19.46 -26.37 0.00
C ASN A 127 19.73 -25.43 1.19
N LEU A 128 18.87 -24.42 1.35
CA LEU A 128 18.95 -23.43 2.41
C LEU A 128 18.23 -23.95 3.64
N THR A 129 18.78 -23.62 4.80
CA THR A 129 18.04 -23.70 6.07
C THR A 129 16.94 -22.64 6.11
N ASP A 130 15.92 -22.86 6.92
CA ASP A 130 14.84 -21.88 7.15
C ASP A 130 15.38 -20.50 7.55
N GLU A 131 16.48 -20.47 8.31
CA GLU A 131 17.15 -19.23 8.73
C GLU A 131 17.78 -18.48 7.55
N GLN A 132 18.49 -19.20 6.67
CA GLN A 132 19.09 -18.61 5.47
C GLN A 132 18.02 -18.12 4.50
N GLU A 133 16.94 -18.87 4.32
CA GLU A 133 15.81 -18.45 3.48
C GLU A 133 15.16 -17.17 4.03
N ALA A 134 14.99 -17.07 5.35
CA ALA A 134 14.44 -15.88 6.00
C ALA A 134 15.34 -14.65 5.81
N ILE A 135 16.66 -14.81 5.94
CA ILE A 135 17.64 -13.75 5.69
C ILE A 135 17.56 -13.28 4.23
N MET A 136 17.60 -14.20 3.27
CA MET A 136 17.51 -13.87 1.84
C MET A 136 16.20 -13.15 1.49
N LYS A 137 15.07 -13.60 2.03
CA LYS A 137 13.77 -12.94 1.83
C LYS A 137 13.76 -11.52 2.41
N ARG A 138 14.32 -11.33 3.60
CA ARG A 138 14.42 -10.00 4.23
C ARG A 138 15.27 -9.06 3.37
N ASP A 139 16.42 -9.55 2.91
CA ASP A 139 17.34 -8.75 2.11
C ASP A 139 16.72 -8.41 0.75
N GLN A 140 16.00 -9.35 0.12
CA GLN A 140 15.23 -9.08 -1.10
C GLN A 140 14.19 -7.97 -0.89
N VAL A 141 13.35 -8.08 0.15
CA VAL A 141 12.33 -7.07 0.46
C VAL A 141 12.95 -5.70 0.73
N TYR A 142 14.10 -5.66 1.40
CA TYR A 142 14.82 -4.41 1.64
C TYR A 142 15.31 -3.76 0.33
N HIS A 143 15.90 -4.54 -0.57
CA HIS A 143 16.38 -4.01 -1.86
C HIS A 143 15.23 -3.58 -2.77
N ASP A 144 14.10 -4.30 -2.76
CA ASP A 144 12.91 -3.91 -3.51
C ASP A 144 12.32 -2.59 -2.98
N MET A 145 12.32 -2.39 -1.65
CA MET A 145 11.93 -1.12 -1.02
C MET A 145 12.87 0.03 -1.37
N LEU A 146 14.18 -0.22 -1.36
CA LEU A 146 15.16 0.81 -1.72
C LEU A 146 15.00 1.23 -3.18
N ARG A 147 14.82 0.26 -4.08
CA ARG A 147 14.60 0.51 -5.51
C ARG A 147 13.32 1.32 -5.74
N SER A 148 12.21 0.93 -5.11
CA SER A 148 10.95 1.65 -5.28
C SER A 148 11.03 3.08 -4.76
N GLU A 149 11.80 3.32 -3.70
CA GLU A 149 12.05 4.69 -3.20
C GLU A 149 12.91 5.50 -4.18
N GLU A 150 13.94 4.90 -4.80
CA GLU A 150 14.75 5.57 -5.84
C GLU A 150 13.91 5.96 -7.06
N GLU A 151 13.02 5.06 -7.51
CA GLU A 151 12.08 5.31 -8.60
C GLU A 151 11.11 6.45 -8.23
N PHE A 152 10.50 6.38 -7.04
CA PHE A 152 9.59 7.43 -6.56
C PHE A 152 10.26 8.81 -6.46
N VAL A 153 11.49 8.88 -5.93
CA VAL A 153 12.28 10.11 -5.88
C VAL A 153 12.52 10.66 -7.29
N ASN A 154 12.81 9.80 -8.26
CA ASN A 154 13.06 10.22 -9.64
C ASN A 154 11.79 10.75 -10.33
N GLU A 155 10.64 10.11 -10.11
CA GLU A 155 9.35 10.61 -10.61
C GLU A 155 9.01 11.97 -10.01
N LEU A 156 9.17 12.10 -8.69
CA LEU A 156 8.89 13.35 -7.98
C LEU A 156 9.85 14.47 -8.42
N ARG A 157 11.12 14.15 -8.69
CA ARG A 157 12.08 15.08 -9.30
C ARG A 157 11.60 15.57 -10.65
N THR A 158 11.14 14.65 -11.51
CA THR A 158 10.62 14.99 -12.85
C THR A 158 9.46 15.99 -12.74
N VAL A 159 8.52 15.76 -11.82
CA VAL A 159 7.40 16.69 -11.57
C VAL A 159 7.91 18.07 -11.14
N VAL A 160 8.89 18.13 -10.23
CA VAL A 160 9.45 19.39 -9.75
C VAL A 160 10.23 20.12 -10.85
N ASP A 161 11.09 19.43 -11.57
CA ASP A 161 11.98 20.04 -12.57
C ASP A 161 11.26 20.45 -13.85
N THR A 162 10.14 19.80 -14.19
CA THR A 162 9.29 20.16 -15.33
C THR A 162 8.25 21.21 -14.93
N TYR A 163 7.31 20.86 -14.05
CA TYR A 163 6.12 21.68 -13.83
C TYR A 163 6.33 22.79 -12.79
N VAL A 164 6.95 22.46 -11.66
CA VAL A 164 7.18 23.47 -10.61
C VAL A 164 8.16 24.53 -11.10
N LYS A 165 9.18 24.14 -11.86
CA LYS A 165 10.11 25.07 -12.51
C LYS A 165 9.43 25.95 -13.55
N ALA A 166 8.54 25.40 -14.39
CA ALA A 166 7.76 26.20 -15.35
C ALA A 166 6.87 27.24 -14.66
N LEU A 167 6.24 26.87 -13.53
CA LEU A 167 5.45 27.78 -12.69
C LEU A 167 6.30 28.84 -11.97
N ASP A 168 7.63 28.66 -11.90
CA ASP A 168 8.56 29.67 -11.38
C ASP A 168 9.01 30.70 -12.44
N ASP A 169 8.65 30.52 -13.72
CA ASP A 169 8.96 31.49 -14.78
C ASP A 169 8.19 32.81 -14.54
N PRO A 170 8.87 33.98 -14.56
CA PRO A 170 8.22 35.27 -14.39
C PRO A 170 7.25 35.66 -15.52
N ASN A 171 7.32 35.00 -16.69
CA ASN A 171 6.54 35.30 -17.89
C ASN A 171 5.29 34.41 -18.07
N ILE A 172 4.90 33.65 -17.04
CA ILE A 172 3.63 32.90 -17.09
C ILE A 172 2.41 33.84 -17.14
N PRO A 173 1.29 33.41 -17.75
CA PRO A 173 0.03 34.15 -17.72
C PRO A 173 -0.41 34.53 -16.30
N ASP A 174 -1.01 35.72 -16.14
CA ASP A 174 -1.43 36.24 -14.84
C ASP A 174 -2.44 35.32 -14.14
N GLU A 175 -3.35 34.70 -14.90
CA GLU A 175 -4.31 33.72 -14.38
C GLU A 175 -3.58 32.56 -13.68
N ILE A 176 -2.50 32.04 -14.28
CA ILE A 176 -1.70 30.94 -13.72
C ILE A 176 -0.90 31.43 -12.51
N LYS A 177 -0.35 32.64 -12.61
CA LYS A 177 0.40 33.27 -11.52
C LYS A 177 -0.43 33.38 -10.23
N THR A 178 -1.74 33.65 -10.34
CA THR A 178 -2.63 33.71 -9.16
C THR A 178 -2.87 32.35 -8.50
N GLN A 179 -2.80 31.25 -9.26
CA GLN A 179 -3.00 29.89 -8.73
C GLN A 179 -1.69 29.14 -8.46
N LYS A 180 -0.55 29.73 -8.79
CA LYS A 180 0.79 29.13 -8.70
C LYS A 180 1.04 28.36 -7.40
N ASP A 181 0.88 29.01 -6.26
CA ASP A 181 1.20 28.39 -4.96
C ASP A 181 0.28 27.19 -4.66
N LYS A 182 -0.97 27.23 -5.13
CA LYS A 182 -1.88 26.09 -5.01
C LYS A 182 -1.47 24.94 -5.92
N LEU A 183 -1.06 25.22 -7.15
CA LEU A 183 -0.60 24.21 -8.12
C LEU A 183 0.70 23.54 -7.65
N ILE A 184 1.64 24.29 -7.07
CA ILE A 184 2.91 23.76 -6.55
C ILE A 184 2.70 22.93 -5.28
N MET A 185 1.68 23.25 -4.47
CA MET A 185 1.44 22.65 -3.15
C MET A 185 2.73 22.61 -2.31
N ASN A 186 3.06 21.45 -1.73
CA ASN A 186 4.29 21.18 -1.01
C ASN A 186 5.27 20.26 -1.78
N LEU A 187 5.16 20.17 -3.11
CA LEU A 187 5.95 19.24 -3.94
C LEU A 187 7.46 19.36 -3.72
N LYS A 188 8.00 20.59 -3.62
CA LYS A 188 9.44 20.81 -3.34
C LYS A 188 9.86 20.23 -1.98
N LYS A 189 9.00 20.37 -0.96
CA LYS A 189 9.27 19.85 0.39
C LYS A 189 9.19 18.32 0.39
N LEU A 190 8.20 17.76 -0.31
CA LEU A 190 8.04 16.31 -0.45
C LEU A 190 9.23 15.68 -1.18
N HIS A 191 9.66 16.28 -2.29
CA HIS A 191 10.85 15.84 -3.02
C HIS A 191 12.09 15.89 -2.13
N ASN A 192 12.32 16.99 -1.41
CA ASN A 192 13.46 17.10 -0.52
C ASN A 192 13.43 16.06 0.60
N PHE A 193 12.27 15.81 1.21
CA PHE A 193 12.11 14.79 2.23
C PHE A 193 12.50 13.40 1.68
N HIS A 194 11.93 12.99 0.56
CA HIS A 194 12.21 11.68 -0.01
C HIS A 194 13.67 11.56 -0.49
N ALA A 195 14.16 12.52 -1.28
CA ALA A 195 15.50 12.44 -1.87
C ALA A 195 16.64 12.59 -0.85
N ASN A 196 16.50 13.51 0.13
CA ASN A 196 17.60 13.89 1.01
C ASN A 196 17.51 13.34 2.42
N ILE A 197 16.34 12.84 2.85
CA ILE A 197 16.13 12.35 4.21
C ILE A 197 15.77 10.86 4.18
N MET A 198 14.70 10.49 3.46
CA MET A 198 14.21 9.11 3.43
C MET A 198 15.19 8.19 2.70
N LEU A 199 15.51 8.48 1.43
CA LEU A 199 16.39 7.65 0.61
C LEU A 199 17.78 7.48 1.25
N LYS A 200 18.39 8.57 1.73
CA LYS A 200 19.68 8.49 2.46
C LYS A 200 19.56 7.71 3.78
N GLY A 201 18.43 7.85 4.47
CA GLY A 201 18.14 7.10 5.69
C GLY A 201 17.93 5.61 5.45
N LEU A 202 17.41 5.22 4.29
CA LEU A 202 17.38 3.82 3.86
C LEU A 202 18.78 3.34 3.51
N GLN A 203 19.50 4.05 2.62
CA GLN A 203 20.86 3.71 2.18
C GLN A 203 21.84 3.49 3.34
N TYR A 204 21.71 4.25 4.44
CA TYR A 204 22.54 4.07 5.65
C TYR A 204 22.46 2.65 6.25
N TYR A 205 21.34 1.95 6.09
CA TYR A 205 21.11 0.60 6.60
C TYR A 205 21.22 -0.48 5.52
N SER A 206 21.89 -0.22 4.38
CA SER A 206 22.11 -1.21 3.31
C SER A 206 22.71 -2.51 3.82
N ASP A 207 23.60 -2.41 4.80
CA ASP A 207 24.39 -3.53 5.32
C ASP A 207 23.75 -4.15 6.59
N ASP A 208 22.71 -3.52 7.14
CA ASP A 208 21.95 -4.06 8.28
C ASP A 208 20.44 -3.80 8.16
N PRO A 209 19.74 -4.56 7.28
CA PRO A 209 18.31 -4.39 7.04
C PRO A 209 17.43 -4.55 8.29
N ASN A 210 17.92 -5.17 9.37
CA ASN A 210 17.16 -5.33 10.62
C ASN A 210 16.83 -3.98 11.29
N LYS A 211 17.61 -2.95 10.99
CA LYS A 211 17.47 -1.63 11.59
C LYS A 211 16.66 -0.67 10.73
N VAL A 212 16.24 -1.07 9.52
CA VAL A 212 15.50 -0.19 8.60
C VAL A 212 14.20 0.37 9.22
N GLY A 213 13.52 -0.42 10.06
CA GLY A 213 12.32 0.03 10.79
C GLY A 213 12.56 1.22 11.73
N GLN A 214 13.81 1.42 12.20
CA GLN A 214 14.18 2.58 13.01
C GLN A 214 14.15 3.88 12.19
N THR A 215 14.49 3.81 10.90
CA THR A 215 14.37 4.97 9.98
C THR A 215 12.92 5.45 9.92
N PHE A 216 11.96 4.55 9.68
CA PHE A 216 10.54 4.92 9.63
C PHE A 216 10.03 5.48 10.96
N THR A 217 10.40 4.87 12.08
CA THR A 217 9.99 5.35 13.40
C THR A 217 10.50 6.77 13.66
N ARG A 218 11.77 7.02 13.35
CA ARG A 218 12.42 8.33 13.49
C ARG A 218 11.78 9.39 12.59
N LEU A 219 11.39 9.02 11.37
CA LEU A 219 10.81 9.92 10.37
C LEU A 219 9.28 10.03 10.43
N SER A 220 8.64 9.45 11.46
CA SER A 220 7.18 9.32 11.54
C SER A 220 6.42 10.64 11.36
N ARG A 221 6.93 11.75 11.91
CA ARG A 221 6.32 13.08 11.75
C ARG A 221 6.60 13.72 10.40
N ASP A 222 7.72 13.39 9.76
CA ASP A 222 8.05 13.93 8.43
C ASP A 222 7.04 13.45 7.36
N PHE A 223 6.41 12.29 7.57
CA PHE A 223 5.31 11.81 6.73
C PHE A 223 4.05 12.67 6.77
N ASP A 224 3.92 13.62 7.72
CA ASP A 224 2.82 14.61 7.71
C ASP A 224 2.83 15.48 6.44
N LEU A 225 3.95 15.54 5.71
CA LEU A 225 4.01 16.15 4.38
C LEU A 225 3.03 15.50 3.40
N HIS A 226 2.81 14.17 3.49
CA HIS A 226 1.83 13.49 2.66
C HIS A 226 0.40 13.85 3.04
N VAL A 227 0.12 14.06 4.33
CA VAL A 227 -1.20 14.51 4.80
C VAL A 227 -1.50 15.89 4.23
N GLN A 228 -0.53 16.81 4.27
CA GLN A 228 -0.67 18.15 3.69
C GLN A 228 -0.88 18.10 2.18
N PHE A 229 -0.18 17.22 1.47
CA PHE A 229 -0.35 17.04 0.03
C PHE A 229 -1.76 16.56 -0.31
N HIS A 230 -2.19 15.44 0.28
CA HIS A 230 -3.49 14.82 0.00
C HIS A 230 -4.68 15.67 0.48
N HIS A 231 -4.48 16.53 1.48
CA HIS A 231 -5.49 17.50 1.88
C HIS A 231 -5.80 18.52 0.77
N ASN A 232 -4.77 18.99 0.06
CA ASN A 232 -4.90 19.99 -1.00
C ASN A 232 -5.19 19.39 -2.38
N LEU A 233 -4.82 18.12 -2.59
CA LEU A 233 -4.92 17.43 -3.88
C LEU A 233 -6.31 17.53 -4.55
N PRO A 234 -7.46 17.32 -3.86
CA PRO A 234 -8.77 17.42 -4.50
C PRO A 234 -9.04 18.79 -5.12
N HIS A 235 -8.61 19.88 -4.46
CA HIS A 235 -8.78 21.23 -4.99
C HIS A 235 -7.89 21.47 -6.20
N VAL A 236 -6.66 20.98 -6.16
CA VAL A 236 -5.72 21.10 -7.30
C VAL A 236 -6.20 20.29 -8.50
N LEU A 237 -6.77 19.10 -8.29
CA LEU A 237 -7.37 18.31 -9.36
C LEU A 237 -8.52 19.04 -10.08
N GLU A 238 -9.28 19.89 -9.38
CA GLU A 238 -10.28 20.75 -10.02
C GLU A 238 -9.63 21.90 -10.80
N LEU A 239 -8.60 22.55 -10.25
CA LEU A 239 -7.85 23.61 -10.96
C LEU A 239 -7.23 23.10 -12.26
N LEU A 240 -6.71 21.86 -12.27
CA LEU A 240 -6.11 21.25 -13.44
C LEU A 240 -7.10 21.01 -14.59
N LYS A 241 -8.42 21.09 -14.35
CA LYS A 241 -9.44 21.02 -15.40
C LYS A 241 -9.68 22.38 -16.08
N GLU A 242 -9.21 23.47 -15.49
CA GLU A 242 -9.33 24.80 -16.10
C GLU A 242 -8.51 24.85 -17.38
N LYS A 243 -9.15 25.24 -18.49
CA LYS A 243 -8.53 25.21 -19.82
C LYS A 243 -7.18 25.93 -19.87
N THR A 244 -7.08 27.13 -19.30
CA THR A 244 -5.84 27.92 -19.30
C THR A 244 -4.69 27.21 -18.59
N ILE A 245 -4.98 26.52 -17.49
CA ILE A 245 -3.97 25.77 -16.71
C ILE A 245 -3.58 24.49 -17.47
N ALA A 246 -4.56 23.76 -17.99
CA ALA A 246 -4.33 22.56 -18.78
C ALA A 246 -3.49 22.85 -20.03
N ASP A 247 -3.86 23.87 -20.81
CA ASP A 247 -3.16 24.27 -22.04
C ASP A 247 -1.71 24.68 -21.75
N PHE A 248 -1.45 25.39 -20.64
CA PHE A 248 -0.10 25.77 -20.22
C PHE A 248 0.76 24.57 -19.79
N LEU A 249 0.20 23.66 -18.99
CA LEU A 249 0.95 22.50 -18.51
C LEU A 249 1.23 21.47 -19.60
N GLN A 250 0.41 21.44 -20.67
CA GLN A 250 0.61 20.54 -21.81
C GLN A 250 1.84 20.89 -22.66
N VAL A 251 2.31 22.14 -22.60
CA VAL A 251 3.47 22.63 -23.36
C VAL A 251 4.76 22.74 -22.55
N CYS A 252 4.74 22.32 -21.27
CA CYS A 252 5.89 22.21 -20.39
C CYS A 252 6.65 20.89 -20.62
#